data_AF-A0A8J5JNV7-F1
#
_entry.id   AF-A0A8J5JNV7-F1
#
_cell.length_a   1.000
_cell.length_b   1.000
_cell.length_c   1.000
_cell.angle_alpha   90.00
_cell.angle_beta   90.00
_cell.angle_gamma   90.00
#
_symmetry.space_group_name_H-M   'P 1'
#
loop_
_entity.id
_entity.type
_entity.pdbx_description
1 polymer ?
#
loop_
_entity_poly.entity_id
_entity_poly.type
_entity_poly.pdbx_seq_one_letter_code
_entity_poly.pdbx_strand_id
1 'polypeptide(L)' 'MFALRTAVTQVARANTTMVMAKRTSVISGPPTVKVSFAEKMVHGGVIMVGCCAVPAWVLAHIKEYRGREE' A
#
# COMPACT_ATOMS: atom_id res chain seq x y z
N MET A 1 -37.00 -31.51 -11.34
CA MET A 1 -36.45 -30.13 -11.29
C MET A 1 -36.07 -29.66 -9.88
N PHE A 2 -36.76 -30.10 -8.81
CA PHE A 2 -36.45 -29.69 -7.43
C PHE A 2 -35.03 -30.09 -6.97
N ALA A 3 -34.62 -31.34 -7.24
CA ALA A 3 -33.30 -31.85 -6.88
C ALA A 3 -32.13 -31.17 -7.61
N LEU A 4 -32.37 -30.68 -8.83
CA LEU A 4 -31.35 -29.97 -9.62
C LEU A 4 -31.06 -28.58 -9.02
N ARG A 5 -32.11 -27.90 -8.54
CA ARG A 5 -32.00 -26.58 -7.91
C ARG A 5 -31.35 -26.65 -6.52
N THR A 6 -31.61 -27.72 -5.75
CA THR A 6 -30.96 -27.92 -4.45
C THR A 6 -29.48 -28.26 -4.59
N ALA A 7 -29.10 -29.06 -5.60
CA ALA A 7 -27.69 -29.35 -5.88
C ALA A 7 -26.89 -28.10 -6.29
N VAL A 8 -27.44 -27.28 -7.19
CA VAL A 8 -26.79 -26.02 -7.63
C VAL A 8 -26.64 -25.03 -6.47
N THR A 9 -27.67 -24.90 -5.62
CA THR A 9 -27.60 -24.01 -4.45
C THR A 9 -26.70 -24.56 -3.34
N GLN A 10 -26.53 -25.88 -3.21
CA GLN A 10 -25.56 -26.51 -2.30
C GLN A 10 -24.12 -26.26 -2.74
N VAL A 11 -23.79 -26.44 -4.02
CA VAL A 11 -22.45 -26.14 -4.56
C VAL A 11 -22.12 -24.66 -4.46
N ALA A 12 -23.07 -23.78 -4.78
CA ALA A 12 -22.90 -22.33 -4.63
C ALA A 12 -22.62 -21.92 -3.18
N ARG A 13 -23.34 -22.51 -2.20
CA ARG A 13 -23.14 -22.29 -0.75
C ARG A 13 -21.83 -22.87 -0.23
N ALA A 14 -21.42 -24.05 -0.71
CA ALA A 14 -20.13 -24.66 -0.37
C ALA A 14 -18.95 -23.81 -0.88
N ASN A 15 -19.11 -23.12 -2.02
CA ASN A 15 -18.07 -22.23 -2.54
C ASN A 15 -17.95 -20.94 -1.70
N THR A 16 -19.05 -20.46 -1.10
CA THR A 16 -19.03 -19.25 -0.24
C THR A 16 -18.39 -19.50 1.12
N THR A 17 -18.53 -20.71 1.69
CA THR A 17 -17.89 -21.06 2.97
C THR A 17 -16.37 -21.19 2.85
N MET A 18 -15.85 -21.64 1.70
CA MET A 18 -14.39 -21.66 1.45
C MET A 18 -13.79 -20.25 1.33
N VAL A 19 -14.53 -19.29 0.75
CA VAL A 19 -14.13 -17.87 0.71
C VAL A 19 -14.17 -17.24 2.11
N MET A 20 -15.13 -17.62 2.95
CA MET A 20 -15.21 -17.15 4.35
C MET A 20 -14.25 -17.83 5.32
N ALA A 21 -13.77 -19.05 5.02
CA ALA A 21 -12.80 -19.77 5.86
C ALA A 21 -11.39 -19.14 5.85
N LYS A 22 -11.12 -18.21 4.94
CA LYS A 22 -9.84 -17.48 4.87
C LYS A 22 -9.88 -16.17 5.65
N ARG A 23 -10.49 -16.16 6.84
CA ARG A 23 -10.26 -15.12 7.86
C ARG A 23 -8.93 -15.39 8.57
N THR A 24 -7.83 -15.35 7.82
CA THR A 24 -6.50 -15.42 8.39
C THR A 24 -6.20 -14.06 9.00
N SER A 25 -6.35 -13.92 10.32
CA SER A 25 -5.78 -12.77 11.01
C SER A 25 -4.27 -12.83 10.84
N VAL A 26 -3.72 -11.84 10.13
CA VAL A 26 -2.27 -11.67 10.06
C VAL A 26 -1.85 -11.05 11.37
N ILE A 27 -1.36 -11.89 12.29
CA ILE A 27 -0.78 -11.45 13.55
C ILE A 27 0.71 -11.28 13.33
N SER A 28 1.22 -10.06 13.49
CA SER A 28 2.65 -9.81 13.48
C SER A 28 3.29 -10.41 14.74
N GLY A 29 4.27 -11.29 14.54
CA GLY A 29 5.12 -11.78 15.62
C GLY A 29 6.07 -10.70 16.14
N PRO A 30 6.80 -10.96 17.23
CA PRO A 30 7.81 -10.04 17.74
C PRO A 30 8.89 -9.78 16.67
N PRO A 31 9.42 -8.55 16.57
CA PRO A 31 10.40 -8.20 15.55
C PRO A 31 11.68 -9.01 15.73
N THR A 32 12.10 -9.71 14.67
CA THR A 32 13.35 -10.50 14.63
C THR A 32 14.58 -9.61 14.57
N VAL A 33 14.46 -8.44 13.94
CA VAL A 33 15.49 -7.40 13.88
C VAL A 33 14.88 -6.09 14.39
N LYS A 34 15.46 -5.55 15.46
CA LYS A 34 15.02 -4.27 16.04
C LYS A 34 15.62 -3.13 15.22
N VAL A 35 14.77 -2.36 14.55
CA VAL A 35 15.19 -1.11 13.91
C VAL A 35 15.29 -0.02 14.97
N SER A 36 16.49 0.53 15.14
CA SER A 36 16.77 1.63 16.06
C SER A 36 16.03 2.90 15.66
N PHE A 37 15.85 3.82 16.61
CA PHE A 37 15.23 5.12 16.30
C PHE A 37 16.03 5.90 15.26
N ALA A 38 17.36 5.86 15.37
CA ALA A 38 18.26 6.51 14.42
C ALA A 38 18.04 5.98 12.98
N GLU A 39 17.98 4.67 12.80
CA GLU A 39 17.70 4.07 11.48
C GLU A 39 16.34 4.51 10.92
N LYS A 40 15.31 4.57 11.76
CA LYS A 40 13.99 5.07 11.33
C LYS A 40 14.04 6.53 10.89
N MET A 41 14.75 7.38 11.62
CA MET A 41 14.88 8.80 11.28
C MET A 41 15.68 9.00 10.00
N VAL A 42 16.79 8.29 9.83
CA VAL A 42 17.60 8.35 8.61
C VAL A 42 16.77 7.85 7.41
N HIS A 43 16.12 6.69 7.54
CA HIS A 43 15.33 6.13 6.45
C HIS A 43 14.14 7.03 6.06
N GLY A 44 13.42 7.55 7.06
CA GLY A 44 12.33 8.51 6.84
C GLY A 44 12.83 9.81 6.22
N GLY A 45 13.98 10.33 6.66
CA GLY A 45 14.61 11.51 6.11
C GLY A 45 15.02 11.33 4.64
N VAL A 46 15.61 10.19 4.29
CA VAL A 46 15.97 9.84 2.91
C VAL A 46 14.74 9.80 2.02
N ILE A 47 13.65 9.16 2.46
CA ILE A 47 12.39 9.12 1.70
C ILE A 47 11.83 10.53 1.51
N MET A 48 11.77 11.33 2.57
CA MET A 48 11.24 12.70 2.53
C MET A 48 12.03 13.59 1.57
N VAL A 49 13.36 13.58 1.67
CA VAL A 49 14.23 14.36 0.78
C VAL A 49 14.10 13.86 -0.66
N GLY A 50 14.08 12.54 -0.88
CA GLY A 50 13.90 11.95 -2.21
C GLY A 50 12.59 12.37 -2.88
N CYS A 51 11.48 12.38 -2.13
CA CYS A 51 10.19 12.83 -2.65
C CYS A 51 10.15 14.34 -2.92
N CYS A 52 10.77 15.15 -2.06
CA CYS A 52 10.68 16.61 -2.15
C CYS A 52 11.77 17.26 -3.03
N ALA A 53 12.87 16.57 -3.33
CA ALA A 53 14.01 17.17 -4.02
C ALA A 53 13.65 17.73 -5.41
N VAL A 54 12.94 16.94 -6.24
CA VAL A 54 12.54 17.36 -7.59
C VAL A 54 11.56 18.52 -7.57
N PRO A 55 10.41 18.47 -6.87
CA PRO A 55 9.49 19.60 -6.83
C PRO A 55 10.12 20.84 -6.19
N ALA A 56 10.95 20.69 -5.15
CA ALA A 56 11.67 21.82 -4.56
C ALA A 56 12.64 22.47 -5.55
N TRP A 57 13.35 21.67 -6.34
CA TRP A 57 14.23 22.17 -7.40
C TRP A 57 13.45 22.93 -8.48
N VAL A 58 12.31 22.39 -8.95
CA VAL A 58 11.45 23.08 -9.92
C VAL A 58 10.98 24.42 -9.39
N LEU A 59 10.48 24.46 -8.14
CA LEU A 59 10.02 25.70 -7.51
C LEU A 59 11.13 26.73 -7.37
N ALA A 60 12.35 26.29 -7.03
CA ALA A 60 13.51 27.18 -6.93
C ALA A 60 13.88 27.84 -8.27
N HIS A 61 13.69 27.13 -9.38
CA HIS A 61 14.05 27.59 -10.73
C HIS A 61 12.87 28.18 -11.52
N ILE A 62 11.72 28.41 -10.88
CA ILE A 62 10.54 29.01 -11.54
C ILE A 62 10.86 30.33 -12.27
N LYS A 63 11.78 31.13 -11.73
CA LYS A 63 12.17 32.41 -12.33
C LYS A 63 12.93 32.26 -13.64
N GLU A 64 13.64 31.16 -13.84
CA GLU A 64 14.37 30.88 -15.08
C GLU A 64 13.42 30.46 -16.21
N TYR A 65 12.28 29.86 -15.84
CA TYR A 65 11.24 29.47 -16.79
C TYR A 65 10.32 30.62 -17.18
N ARG A 66 10.23 31.68 -16.36
CA ARG A 66 9.62 32.94 -16.76
C ARG A 66 10.56 33.60 -17.75
N GLY A 67 10.28 33.42 -19.04
CA GLY A 67 10.97 34.13 -20.11
C GLY A 67 11.13 35.61 -19.75
N ARG A 68 12.30 36.18 -20.04
CA ARG A 68 12.58 37.61 -19.85
C ARG A 68 11.38 38.39 -20.37
N GLU A 69 10.76 39.17 -19.49
CA GLU A 69 9.78 40.18 -19.88
C GLU A 69 10.58 41.25 -20.64
N GLU A 70 10.73 41.04 -21.96
CA GLU A 70 11.16 42.06 -22.93
C GLU A 70 9.92 42.76 -23.49
#